data_AF-A0A1V6IZ68-F1
#
_entry.id   AF-A0A1V6IZ68-F1
#
_cell.length_a   1.000
_cell.length_b   1.000
_cell.length_c   1.000
_cell.angle_alpha   90.00
_cell.angle_beta   90.00
_cell.angle_gamma   90.00
#
_symmetry.space_group_name_H-M   'P 1'
#
loop_
_entity.id
_entity.type
_entity.pdbx_description
1 polymer ?
#
loop_
_entity_poly.entity_id
_entity_poly.type
_entity_poly.pdbx_seq_one_letter_code
_entity_poly.pdbx_strand_id
1 'polypeptide(L)'
;MKNSNKKILYILFTCIAFFIIGFSALMFNYANSPIDNKNTTMLVNIPVGTTLSEVVKILSQADLVKQPVLFYSLIIIKRATRSIRAGEYEFNTSITLSELIDKLLLGDMRYYRVTIPAGLSIQEIATHLSAFNLINKEEFLELAKDKAFLESMDIKADSIEGYLLPDTYLFSRSMTTRQIMRVMVDQGQ
;
A
#
# COMPACT_ATOMS: atom_id res chain seq x y z
N MET A 1 -15.90 55.24 17.79
CA MET A 1 -16.15 54.06 16.91
C MET A 1 -15.00 53.05 16.83
N LYS A 2 -13.72 53.40 17.10
CA LYS A 2 -12.54 52.50 16.98
C LYS A 2 -12.51 51.27 17.93
N ASN A 3 -13.13 51.34 19.11
CA ASN A 3 -13.13 50.25 20.09
C ASN A 3 -14.14 49.12 19.79
N SER A 4 -15.19 49.37 19.00
CA SER A 4 -16.19 48.35 18.66
C SER A 4 -15.59 47.28 17.74
N ASN A 5 -14.81 47.72 16.74
CA ASN A 5 -14.15 46.82 15.79
C ASN A 5 -13.10 45.93 16.45
N LYS A 6 -12.41 46.42 17.48
CA LYS A 6 -11.47 45.60 18.28
C LYS A 6 -12.19 44.51 19.07
N LYS A 7 -13.33 44.83 19.69
CA LYS A 7 -14.14 43.84 20.42
C LYS A 7 -14.69 42.75 19.50
N ILE A 8 -15.20 43.13 18.32
CA ILE A 8 -15.65 42.18 17.30
C ILE A 8 -14.50 41.27 16.85
N LEU A 9 -13.30 41.83 16.64
CA LEU A 9 -12.12 41.06 16.27
C LEU A 9 -11.71 40.06 17.37
N TYR A 10 -11.74 40.46 18.65
CA TYR A 10 -11.45 39.55 19.76
C TYR A 10 -12.47 38.41 19.86
N ILE A 11 -13.77 38.72 19.70
CA ILE A 11 -14.83 37.70 19.71
C ILE A 11 -14.61 36.70 18.57
N LEU A 12 -14.35 37.19 17.35
CA LEU A 12 -14.08 36.34 16.20
C LEU A 12 -12.86 35.45 16.43
N PHE A 13 -11.77 36.00 16.97
CA PHE A 13 -10.56 35.24 17.30
C PHE A 13 -10.83 34.15 18.34
N THR A 14 -11.59 34.46 19.40
CA THR A 14 -11.96 33.48 20.43
C THR A 14 -12.85 32.37 19.87
N CYS A 15 -13.81 32.68 19.00
CA CYS A 15 -14.64 31.69 18.33
C CYS A 15 -13.82 30.76 17.43
N ILE A 16 -12.88 31.32 16.65
CA ILE A 16 -11.98 30.54 15.79
C ILE A 16 -11.10 29.62 16.64
N ALA A 17 -10.51 30.12 17.73
CA ALA A 17 -9.70 29.31 18.63
C ALA A 17 -10.49 28.15 19.24
N PHE A 18 -11.72 28.41 19.71
CA PHE A 18 -12.59 27.38 20.26
C PHE A 18 -12.97 26.33 19.21
N PHE A 19 -13.25 26.77 17.98
CA PHE A 19 -13.52 25.88 16.86
C PHE A 19 -12.31 24.99 16.53
N ILE A 20 -11.10 25.53 16.48
CA ILE A 20 -9.87 24.78 16.23
C ILE A 20 -9.64 23.73 17.33
N ILE A 21 -9.81 24.09 18.60
CA ILE A 21 -9.64 23.16 19.72
C ILE A 21 -10.68 22.04 19.65
N GLY A 22 -11.96 22.38 19.44
CA GLY A 22 -13.03 21.39 19.29
C GLY A 22 -12.80 20.46 18.11
N PHE A 23 -12.41 21.00 16.96
CA PHE A 23 -12.09 20.22 15.77
C PHE A 23 -10.88 19.32 15.99
N SER A 24 -9.82 19.82 16.63
CA SER A 24 -8.64 19.02 16.97
C SER A 24 -8.98 17.88 17.92
N ALA A 25 -9.81 18.12 18.94
CA ALA A 25 -10.26 17.09 19.87
C ALA A 25 -11.10 16.03 19.15
N LEU A 26 -11.99 16.44 18.23
CA LEU A 26 -12.77 15.51 17.41
C LEU A 26 -11.85 14.63 16.55
N MET A 27 -10.89 15.24 15.84
CA MET A 27 -9.95 14.50 15.00
C MET A 27 -9.06 13.55 15.80
N PHE A 28 -8.64 13.96 17.00
CA PHE A 28 -7.86 13.10 17.90
C PHE A 28 -8.68 11.89 18.38
N ASN A 29 -9.93 12.08 18.78
CA ASN A 29 -10.82 10.98 19.15
C ASN A 29 -11.10 10.05 17.96
N TYR A 30 -11.34 10.62 16.78
CA TYR A 30 -11.57 9.84 15.56
C TYR A 30 -10.34 9.01 15.18
N ALA A 31 -9.14 9.59 15.21
CA ALA A 31 -7.89 8.89 14.87
C ALA A 31 -7.62 7.68 15.77
N ASN A 32 -7.98 7.77 17.05
CA ASN A 32 -7.77 6.71 18.04
C ASN A 32 -8.96 5.75 18.17
N SER A 33 -10.01 5.93 17.37
CA SER A 33 -11.16 5.02 17.37
C SER A 33 -10.85 3.76 16.55
N PRO A 34 -11.23 2.57 17.05
CA PRO A 34 -11.10 1.33 16.27
C PRO A 34 -12.07 1.34 15.08
N ILE A 35 -11.72 0.64 14.01
CA ILE A 35 -12.57 0.49 12.82
C ILE A 35 -13.90 -0.20 13.20
N ASP A 36 -13.78 -1.33 13.90
CA ASP A 36 -14.87 -2.06 14.53
C ASP A 36 -14.33 -2.82 15.76
N ASN A 37 -15.20 -3.14 16.72
CA ASN A 37 -14.83 -3.95 17.88
C ASN A 37 -14.79 -5.45 17.58
N LYS A 38 -15.12 -5.82 16.34
CA LYS A 38 -14.99 -7.19 15.84
C LYS A 38 -13.51 -7.42 15.54
N ASN A 39 -12.97 -8.56 15.92
CA ASN A 39 -11.58 -8.92 15.65
C ASN A 39 -11.48 -9.61 14.27
N THR A 40 -12.04 -8.96 13.24
CA THR A 40 -12.18 -9.54 11.90
C THR A 40 -11.06 -9.05 11.00
N THR A 41 -10.49 -9.95 10.22
CA THR A 41 -9.48 -9.63 9.21
C THR A 41 -10.13 -9.34 7.86
N MET A 42 -9.80 -8.20 7.27
CA MET A 42 -10.23 -7.77 5.93
C MET A 42 -9.03 -7.60 5.00
N LEU A 43 -9.17 -8.08 3.77
CA LEU A 43 -8.17 -7.90 2.72
C LEU A 43 -8.61 -6.78 1.78
N VAL A 44 -7.70 -5.85 1.51
CA VAL A 44 -7.95 -4.71 0.62
C VAL A 44 -6.80 -4.56 -0.36
N ASN A 45 -7.11 -4.54 -1.65
CA ASN A 45 -6.14 -4.26 -2.69
C ASN A 45 -6.17 -2.77 -3.06
N ILE A 46 -5.01 -2.12 -3.02
CA ILE A 46 -4.81 -0.74 -3.48
C ILE A 46 -3.96 -0.80 -4.76
N PRO A 47 -4.56 -0.58 -5.94
CA PRO A 47 -3.84 -0.59 -7.20
C PRO A 47 -2.73 0.47 -7.30
N VAL A 48 -1.78 0.24 -8.19
CA VAL A 48 -0.75 1.22 -8.53
C VAL A 48 -1.39 2.42 -9.23
N GLY A 49 -0.96 3.64 -8.87
CA GLY A 49 -1.48 4.88 -9.46
C GLY A 49 -2.82 5.35 -8.88
N THR A 50 -3.38 4.65 -7.89
CA THR A 50 -4.61 5.06 -7.21
C THR A 50 -4.41 6.38 -6.46
N THR A 51 -5.32 7.33 -6.69
CA THR A 51 -5.33 8.63 -6.01
C THR A 51 -5.78 8.49 -4.56
N LEU A 52 -5.43 9.45 -3.70
CA LEU A 52 -5.87 9.44 -2.31
C LEU A 52 -7.40 9.32 -2.17
N SER A 53 -8.17 10.04 -2.99
CA SER A 53 -9.64 9.99 -2.95
C SER A 53 -10.17 8.60 -3.30
N GLU A 54 -9.55 7.91 -4.25
CA GLU A 54 -9.89 6.53 -4.60
C GLU A 54 -9.50 5.55 -3.50
N VAL A 55 -8.35 5.72 -2.85
CA VAL A 55 -7.96 4.91 -1.68
C VAL A 55 -9.02 5.01 -0.58
N VAL A 56 -9.45 6.23 -0.24
CA VAL A 56 -10.50 6.43 0.76
C VAL A 56 -11.82 5.77 0.33
N LYS A 57 -12.16 5.82 -0.96
CA LYS A 57 -13.33 5.15 -1.51
C LYS A 57 -13.23 3.63 -1.39
N ILE A 58 -12.09 3.03 -1.75
CA ILE A 58 -11.83 1.60 -1.65
C ILE A 58 -11.97 1.14 -0.20
N LEU A 59 -11.35 1.85 0.74
CA LEU A 59 -11.42 1.52 2.17
C LEU A 59 -12.83 1.67 2.74
N SER A 60 -13.60 2.63 2.24
CA SER A 60 -15.00 2.81 2.63
C SER A 60 -15.89 1.71 2.08
N GLN A 61 -15.68 1.28 0.83
CA GLN A 61 -16.38 0.15 0.21
C GLN A 61 -16.07 -1.19 0.89
N ALA A 62 -14.90 -1.31 1.52
CA ALA A 62 -14.50 -2.46 2.33
C ALA A 62 -14.96 -2.37 3.80
N ASP A 63 -15.84 -1.43 4.15
CA ASP A 63 -16.33 -1.16 5.51
C ASP A 63 -15.24 -0.82 6.55
N LEU A 64 -14.02 -0.51 6.11
CA LEU A 64 -12.92 -0.09 7.00
C LEU A 64 -13.00 1.39 7.37
N VAL A 65 -13.67 2.20 6.54
CA VAL A 65 -13.82 3.64 6.74
C VAL A 65 -15.29 4.04 6.64
N LYS A 66 -15.91 4.31 7.79
CA LYS A 66 -17.32 4.72 7.88
C LYS A 66 -17.56 6.19 7.53
N GLN A 67 -16.54 7.04 7.70
CA GLN A 67 -16.63 8.48 7.46
C GLN A 67 -15.52 8.95 6.51
N PRO A 68 -15.71 8.82 5.18
CA PRO A 68 -14.69 9.15 4.17
C PRO A 68 -14.10 10.56 4.30
N VAL A 69 -14.94 11.56 4.60
CA VAL A 69 -14.51 12.97 4.71
C VAL A 69 -13.59 13.20 5.91
N LEU A 70 -13.92 12.62 7.07
CA LEU A 70 -13.06 12.70 8.25
C LEU A 70 -11.76 11.95 8.04
N PHE A 71 -11.82 10.77 7.43
CA PHE A 71 -10.62 9.97 7.15
C PHE A 71 -9.69 10.65 6.15
N TYR A 72 -10.23 11.22 5.08
CA TYR A 72 -9.47 12.04 4.13
C TYR A 72 -8.78 13.23 4.82
N SER A 73 -9.52 13.93 5.69
CA SER A 73 -8.97 15.04 6.50
C SER A 73 -7.86 14.57 7.43
N LEU A 74 -8.01 13.40 8.05
CA LEU A 74 -7.01 12.80 8.92
C LEU A 74 -5.69 12.51 8.18
N ILE A 75 -5.77 11.98 6.96
CA ILE A 75 -4.59 11.74 6.12
C ILE A 75 -3.89 13.05 5.76
N ILE A 76 -4.64 14.12 5.44
CA ILE A 76 -4.07 15.44 5.18
C ILE A 76 -3.33 15.98 6.42
N ILE A 77 -3.97 15.91 7.60
CA ILE A 77 -3.39 16.38 8.87
C ILE A 77 -2.10 15.62 9.19
N LYS A 78 -2.07 14.30 8.98
CA LYS A 78 -0.85 13.47 9.15
C LYS A 78 0.21 13.72 8.06
N ARG A 79 -0.02 14.63 7.11
CA ARG A 79 0.85 14.90 5.95
C ARG A 79 1.19 13.64 5.15
N ALA A 80 0.24 12.71 5.12
CA ALA A 80 0.37 11.36 4.61
C ALA A 80 -0.01 11.23 3.12
N THR A 81 -0.36 12.34 2.47
CA THR A 81 -1.04 12.37 1.16
C THR A 81 -0.21 11.87 -0.02
N ARG A 82 1.14 11.89 0.06
CA ARG A 82 2.03 11.44 -1.04
C ARG A 82 2.73 10.10 -0.77
N SER A 83 2.40 9.44 0.34
CA SER A 83 3.21 8.34 0.86
C SER A 83 2.44 7.02 0.99
N ILE A 84 1.18 6.99 0.55
CA ILE A 84 0.41 5.74 0.53
C ILE A 84 0.98 4.82 -0.54
N ARG A 85 1.40 3.62 -0.13
CA ARG A 85 1.97 2.62 -1.03
C ARG A 85 0.88 1.73 -1.62
N ALA A 86 0.99 1.43 -2.90
CA ALA A 86 0.13 0.43 -3.55
C ALA A 86 0.49 -0.98 -3.07
N GLY A 87 -0.51 -1.84 -2.90
CA GLY A 87 -0.34 -3.12 -2.25
C GLY A 87 -1.66 -3.80 -1.87
N GLU A 88 -1.57 -5.11 -1.63
CA GLU A 88 -2.63 -5.85 -0.97
C GLU A 88 -2.39 -5.80 0.54
N TYR A 89 -3.30 -5.22 1.29
CA TYR A 89 -3.19 -5.02 2.73
C TYR A 89 -4.13 -5.94 3.49
N GLU A 90 -3.67 -6.36 4.65
CA GLU A 90 -4.47 -7.08 5.63
C GLU A 90 -4.72 -6.18 6.83
N PHE A 91 -6.00 -5.85 7.07
CA PHE A 91 -6.42 -5.01 8.18
C PHE A 91 -7.26 -5.81 9.16
N ASN A 92 -6.85 -5.79 10.42
CA ASN A 92 -7.70 -6.25 11.50
C ASN A 92 -8.61 -5.09 11.93
N THR A 93 -9.92 -5.30 12.02
CA THR A 93 -10.86 -4.22 12.36
C THR A 93 -10.70 -3.67 13.78
N SER A 94 -9.97 -4.35 14.68
CA SER A 94 -9.66 -3.85 16.02
C SER A 94 -8.60 -2.73 16.06
N ILE A 95 -7.84 -2.52 14.97
CA ILE A 95 -6.86 -1.43 14.91
C ILE A 95 -7.54 -0.07 14.81
N THR A 96 -6.83 0.96 15.25
CA THR A 96 -7.27 2.35 15.12
C THR A 96 -7.14 2.87 13.69
N LEU A 97 -7.91 3.90 13.37
CA LEU A 97 -7.80 4.57 12.07
C LEU A 97 -6.42 5.21 11.84
N SER A 98 -5.75 5.64 12.92
CA SER A 98 -4.37 6.11 12.85
C SER A 98 -3.42 5.00 12.43
N GLU A 99 -3.52 3.81 13.04
CA GLU A 99 -2.70 2.64 12.71
C GLU A 99 -2.97 2.14 11.30
N LEU A 100 -4.23 2.18 10.83
CA LEU A 100 -4.56 1.87 9.44
C LEU A 100 -3.80 2.79 8.48
N ILE A 101 -3.78 4.11 8.75
CA ILE A 101 -3.01 5.06 7.95
C ILE A 101 -1.51 4.73 8.02
N ASP A 102 -0.99 4.40 9.20
CA ASP A 102 0.42 4.10 9.36
C ASP A 102 0.83 2.83 8.60
N LYS A 103 -0.01 1.79 8.57
CA LYS A 103 0.22 0.59 7.73
C LYS A 103 0.28 0.94 6.24
N LEU A 104 -0.62 1.80 5.75
CA LEU A 104 -0.62 2.27 4.36
C LEU A 104 0.62 3.08 3.99
N LEU A 105 1.14 3.86 4.94
CA LEU A 105 2.34 4.68 4.77
C LEU A 105 3.62 3.86 4.79
N LEU A 106 3.72 2.93 5.73
CA LEU A 106 4.87 2.03 5.85
C LEU A 106 4.90 1.00 4.72
N GLY A 107 3.76 0.75 4.05
CA GLY A 107 3.64 -0.33 3.09
C GLY A 107 3.74 -1.69 3.78
N ASP A 108 3.15 -1.79 4.97
CA ASP A 108 2.99 -3.05 5.69
C ASP A 108 1.88 -3.88 5.03
N MET A 109 2.16 -4.27 3.80
CA MET A 109 1.32 -5.04 2.91
C MET A 109 1.56 -6.54 3.10
N ARG A 110 0.64 -7.35 2.61
CA ARG A 110 0.75 -8.79 2.64
C ARG A 110 1.84 -9.27 1.68
N TYR A 111 2.71 -10.13 2.19
CA TYR A 111 3.72 -10.84 1.42
C TYR A 111 3.38 -12.32 1.35
N TYR A 112 3.63 -12.91 0.18
CA TYR A 112 3.53 -14.32 -0.11
C TYR A 112 4.91 -14.93 -0.05
N ARG A 113 5.08 -15.90 0.85
CA ARG A 113 6.29 -16.69 0.97
C ARG A 113 6.28 -17.79 -0.08
N VAL A 114 7.18 -17.71 -1.06
CA VAL A 114 7.27 -18.66 -2.17
C VAL A 114 8.67 -19.26 -2.21
N THR A 115 8.75 -20.58 -2.05
CA THR A 115 10.01 -21.32 -2.17
C THR A 115 10.15 -21.84 -3.60
N ILE A 116 11.31 -21.57 -4.20
CA ILE A 116 11.71 -22.05 -5.53
C ILE A 116 12.87 -23.04 -5.36
N PRO A 117 12.62 -24.36 -5.47
CA PRO A 117 13.66 -25.38 -5.41
C PRO A 117 14.68 -25.25 -6.55
N ALA A 118 15.90 -25.74 -6.30
CA ALA A 118 16.92 -25.86 -7.33
C ALA A 118 16.50 -26.83 -8.43
N GLY A 119 16.87 -26.51 -9.67
CA GLY A 119 16.62 -27.37 -10.84
C GLY A 119 15.24 -27.22 -11.48
N LEU A 120 14.39 -26.30 -11.00
CA LEU A 120 13.16 -25.95 -11.71
C LEU A 120 13.45 -25.18 -13.00
N SER A 121 12.71 -25.51 -14.05
CA SER A 121 12.69 -24.76 -15.31
C SER A 121 11.92 -23.44 -15.18
N ILE A 122 12.16 -22.48 -16.08
CA ILE A 122 11.39 -21.22 -16.09
C ILE A 122 9.88 -21.45 -16.21
N GLN A 123 9.46 -22.51 -16.89
CA GLN A 123 8.05 -22.83 -17.11
C GLN A 123 7.38 -23.37 -15.85
N GLU A 124 8.11 -24.15 -15.05
CA GLU A 124 7.67 -24.60 -13.73
C GLU A 124 7.64 -23.43 -12.75
N ILE A 125 8.66 -22.58 -12.75
CA ILE A 125 8.70 -21.36 -11.92
C ILE A 125 7.50 -20.46 -12.26
N ALA A 126 7.24 -20.21 -13.54
CA ALA A 126 6.12 -19.39 -13.98
C ALA A 126 4.77 -19.98 -13.54
N THR A 127 4.62 -21.30 -13.62
CA THR A 127 3.41 -21.99 -13.15
C THR A 127 3.26 -21.87 -11.63
N HIS A 128 4.36 -22.04 -10.89
CA HIS A 128 4.38 -21.96 -9.44
C HIS A 128 4.02 -20.55 -8.95
N LEU A 129 4.63 -19.50 -9.51
CA LEU A 129 4.33 -18.10 -9.15
C LEU A 129 2.90 -17.68 -9.57
N SER A 130 2.43 -18.16 -10.72
CA SER A 130 1.06 -17.88 -11.19
C SER A 130 -0.01 -18.48 -10.26
N ALA A 131 0.25 -19.63 -9.63
CA ALA A 131 -0.67 -20.23 -8.65
C ALA A 131 -0.94 -19.33 -7.42
N PHE A 132 -0.02 -18.41 -7.09
CA PHE A 132 -0.20 -17.40 -6.04
C PHE A 132 -0.86 -16.10 -6.53
N ASN A 133 -1.16 -16.01 -7.83
CA ASN A 133 -1.54 -14.80 -8.56
C ASN A 133 -0.48 -13.68 -8.44
N LEU A 134 0.81 -14.04 -8.43
CA LEU A 134 1.91 -13.06 -8.39
C LEU A 134 2.33 -12.57 -9.77
N ILE A 135 2.08 -13.36 -10.82
CA ILE A 135 2.44 -13.05 -12.20
C ILE A 135 1.35 -13.55 -13.16
N ASN A 136 1.34 -12.99 -14.36
CA ASN A 136 0.77 -13.67 -15.53
C ASN A 136 1.84 -14.59 -16.14
N LYS A 137 1.46 -15.84 -16.44
CA LYS A 137 2.40 -16.86 -16.90
C LYS A 137 2.95 -16.56 -18.28
N GLU A 138 2.10 -16.10 -19.19
CA GLU A 138 2.47 -15.78 -20.57
C GLU A 138 3.44 -14.59 -20.62
N GLU A 139 3.11 -13.51 -19.91
CA GLU A 139 3.96 -12.31 -19.78
C GLU A 139 5.33 -12.66 -19.19
N PHE A 140 5.38 -13.53 -18.18
CA PHE A 140 6.64 -13.95 -17.57
C PHE A 140 7.52 -14.71 -18.57
N LEU A 141 6.95 -15.62 -19.36
CA LEU A 141 7.70 -16.40 -20.35
C LEU A 141 8.15 -15.57 -21.54
N GLU A 142 7.38 -14.56 -21.94
CA GLU A 142 7.78 -13.58 -22.95
C GLU A 142 8.94 -12.73 -22.44
N LEU A 143 8.80 -12.18 -21.23
CA LEU A 143 9.81 -11.35 -20.58
C LEU A 143 11.11 -12.11 -20.30
N ALA A 144 11.02 -13.41 -20.00
CA ALA A 144 12.15 -14.31 -19.83
C ALA A 144 13.06 -14.40 -21.07
N LYS A 145 12.58 -14.00 -22.25
CA LYS A 145 13.32 -13.99 -23.53
C LYS A 145 13.49 -12.57 -24.10
N ASP A 146 13.04 -11.54 -23.38
CA ASP A 146 13.13 -10.16 -23.82
C ASP A 146 14.57 -9.64 -23.70
N LYS A 147 15.26 -9.48 -24.84
CA LYS A 147 16.67 -9.10 -24.88
C LYS A 147 16.97 -7.80 -24.13
N ALA A 148 16.13 -6.78 -24.29
CA ALA A 148 16.32 -5.50 -23.63
C ALA A 148 16.24 -5.62 -22.10
N PHE A 149 15.35 -6.49 -21.59
CA PHE A 149 15.26 -6.75 -20.16
C PHE A 149 16.45 -7.57 -19.64
N LEU A 150 16.87 -8.61 -20.36
CA LEU A 150 18.05 -9.42 -19.99
C LEU A 150 19.32 -8.56 -19.96
N GLU A 151 19.53 -7.72 -20.97
CA GLU A 151 20.63 -6.76 -21.01
C GLU A 151 20.59 -5.77 -19.83
N SER A 152 19.38 -5.37 -19.38
CA SER A 152 19.23 -4.51 -18.19
C SER A 152 19.69 -5.15 -16.87
N MET A 153 19.92 -6.47 -16.87
CA MET A 153 20.43 -7.25 -15.74
C MET A 153 21.84 -7.83 -16.04
N ASP A 154 22.52 -7.34 -17.08
CA ASP A 154 23.83 -7.85 -17.56
C ASP A 154 23.83 -9.35 -17.94
N ILE A 155 22.67 -9.87 -18.38
CA ILE A 155 22.53 -11.26 -18.82
C ILE A 155 22.76 -11.34 -20.33
N LYS A 156 23.83 -12.03 -20.74
CA LYS A 156 24.22 -12.26 -22.15
C LYS A 156 23.79 -13.65 -22.62
N ALA A 157 22.50 -13.94 -22.51
CA ALA A 157 21.90 -15.22 -22.93
C ALA A 157 20.60 -14.97 -23.70
N ASP A 158 20.14 -15.99 -24.44
CA ASP A 158 18.88 -15.92 -25.18
C ASP A 158 17.64 -16.02 -24.27
N SER A 159 17.83 -16.42 -23.01
CA SER A 159 16.77 -16.46 -22.00
C SER A 159 17.34 -16.31 -20.58
N ILE A 160 16.45 -16.05 -19.63
CA ILE A 160 16.76 -16.00 -18.20
C ILE A 160 16.92 -17.38 -17.53
N GLU A 161 16.73 -18.47 -18.29
CA GLU A 161 16.88 -19.85 -17.79
C GLU A 161 18.25 -20.04 -17.14
N GLY A 162 18.27 -20.58 -15.91
CA GLY A 162 19.49 -20.78 -15.13
C GLY A 162 20.01 -19.55 -14.37
N TYR A 163 19.42 -18.36 -14.55
CA TYR A 163 19.77 -17.15 -13.80
C TYR A 163 18.83 -16.87 -12.61
N LEU A 164 17.64 -17.47 -12.62
CA LEU A 164 16.70 -17.41 -11.49
C LEU A 164 17.22 -18.28 -10.35
N LEU A 165 17.56 -17.68 -9.22
CA LEU A 165 18.17 -18.40 -8.11
C LEU A 165 17.13 -19.23 -7.34
N PRO A 166 17.54 -20.38 -6.77
CA PRO A 166 16.69 -21.13 -5.88
C PRO A 166 16.75 -20.56 -4.46
N ASP A 167 15.64 -19.98 -4.00
CA ASP A 167 15.49 -19.49 -2.63
C ASP A 167 14.01 -19.42 -2.21
N THR A 168 13.76 -18.98 -0.98
CA THR A 168 12.45 -18.60 -0.47
C THR A 168 12.27 -17.09 -0.48
N TYR A 169 11.45 -16.63 -1.41
CA TYR A 169 11.18 -15.23 -1.65
C TYR A 169 9.93 -14.75 -0.91
N LEU A 170 9.90 -13.45 -0.62
CA LEU A 170 8.72 -12.74 -0.13
C LEU A 170 8.26 -11.77 -1.22
N PHE A 171 7.16 -12.12 -1.90
CA PHE A 171 6.60 -11.29 -2.97
C PHE A 171 5.26 -10.68 -2.57
N SER A 172 5.01 -9.45 -2.99
CA SER A 172 3.68 -8.86 -2.90
C SER A 172 3.00 -8.88 -4.28
N ARG A 173 1.66 -8.93 -4.29
CA ARG A 173 0.86 -8.86 -5.54
C ARG A 173 0.93 -7.50 -6.24
N SER A 174 1.49 -6.48 -5.59
CA SER A 174 1.77 -5.18 -6.23
C SER A 174 3.09 -5.16 -7.01
N MET A 175 3.94 -6.18 -6.85
CA MET A 175 5.15 -6.29 -7.65
C MET A 175 4.80 -6.66 -9.10
N THR A 176 5.47 -6.00 -10.03
CA THR A 176 5.42 -6.35 -11.45
C THR A 176 6.23 -7.62 -11.73
N THR A 177 5.89 -8.31 -12.82
CA THR A 177 6.66 -9.46 -13.33
C THR A 177 8.16 -9.13 -13.46
N ARG A 178 8.49 -7.93 -13.97
CA ARG A 178 9.88 -7.44 -14.05
C ARG A 178 10.57 -7.31 -12.69
N GLN A 179 9.87 -6.81 -11.66
CA GLN A 179 10.43 -6.69 -10.31
C GLN A 179 10.66 -8.07 -9.68
N ILE A 180 9.70 -8.99 -9.82
CA ILE A 180 9.82 -10.35 -9.30
C ILE A 180 11.03 -11.04 -9.94
N MET A 181 11.17 -10.99 -11.27
CA MET A 181 12.31 -11.60 -11.96
C MET A 181 13.65 -10.99 -11.53
N ARG A 182 13.73 -9.66 -11.37
CA ARG A 182 14.95 -9.01 -10.85
C ARG A 182 15.30 -9.48 -9.45
N VAL A 183 14.34 -9.54 -8.53
CA VAL A 183 14.59 -10.05 -7.17
C VAL A 183 15.14 -11.46 -7.20
N MET A 184 14.63 -12.33 -8.08
CA MET A 184 15.10 -13.71 -8.22
C MET A 184 16.51 -13.82 -8.83
N VAL A 185 16.94 -12.83 -9.62
CA VAL A 185 18.31 -12.74 -10.17
C VAL A 185 19.27 -12.12 -9.14
N ASP A 186 18.85 -11.05 -8.46
CA ASP A 186 19.69 -10.21 -7.61
C ASP A 186 19.99 -10.82 -6.24
N GLN A 187 19.11 -11.66 -5.66
CA GLN A 187 19.28 -12.25 -4.32
C GLN A 187 20.40 -13.31 -4.21
N GLY A 188 21.37 -13.28 -5.12
CA GLY A 188 22.61 -14.06 -5.06
C GLY A 188 23.82 -13.30 -4.52
N GLN A 189 23.66 -12.08 -3.98
CA GLN A 189 24.73 -11.30 -3.35
C GLN A 189 24.42 -10.90 -1.91
#